data_AF-A0A3C2E526-F1
#
_entry.id   AF-A0A3C2E526-F1
#
_cell.length_a   1.000
_cell.length_b   1.000
_cell.length_c   1.000
_cell.angle_alpha   90.00
_cell.angle_beta   90.00
_cell.angle_gamma   90.00
#
_symmetry.space_group_name_H-M   'P 1'
#
loop_
_entity.id
_entity.type
_entity.pdbx_description
1 polymer ?
#
loop_
_entity_poly.entity_id
_entity_poly.type
_entity_poly.pdbx_seq_one_letter_code
_entity_poly.pdbx_strand_id
1 'polypeptide(L)'
;DLTGFAASVYMRGIRFIQIPTTLLSQVDSSVGGKTAINTKAGKNLAGSFHQPSLVVADTRFLATLAVGELRAGYAEIVKAALIGDAVMFGRLEALGARVLDPDHIASAIADAVRFKAAVVAEDEREAGRRALLNLGHTFAHAFEAEACGGVRHGEAVALGL
;
A
#
# COMPACT_ATOMS: atom_id res chain seq x y z
N ASP A 1 0.74 8.83 5.29
CA ASP A 1 0.09 8.83 6.62
C ASP A 1 0.23 10.15 7.37
N LEU A 2 1.42 10.52 7.86
CA LEU A 2 1.61 11.74 8.68
C LEU A 2 0.95 13.00 8.09
N THR A 3 1.19 13.31 6.82
CA THR A 3 0.59 14.48 6.15
C THR A 3 -0.93 14.38 6.05
N GLY A 4 -1.46 13.19 5.80
CA GLY A 4 -2.92 12.97 5.76
C GLY A 4 -3.55 13.15 7.14
N PHE A 5 -2.89 12.65 8.19
CA PHE A 5 -3.36 12.83 9.57
C PHE A 5 -3.31 14.30 9.97
N ALA A 6 -2.21 14.99 9.67
CA ALA A 6 -2.09 16.44 9.87
C ALA A 6 -3.19 17.22 9.16
N ALA A 7 -3.48 16.90 7.89
CA ALA A 7 -4.58 17.50 7.14
C ALA A 7 -5.95 17.22 7.75
N SER A 8 -6.14 16.05 8.38
CA SER A 8 -7.41 15.69 9.02
C SER A 8 -7.70 16.47 10.30
N VAL A 9 -6.66 16.87 11.05
CA VAL A 9 -6.81 17.54 12.35
C VAL A 9 -6.59 19.06 12.26
N TYR A 10 -5.81 19.53 11.29
CA TYR A 10 -5.58 20.96 11.10
C TYR A 10 -6.90 21.68 10.76
N MET A 11 -7.30 22.63 11.60
CA MET A 11 -8.57 23.35 11.49
C MET A 11 -9.81 22.44 11.31
N ARG A 12 -9.80 21.24 11.93
CA ARG A 12 -10.86 20.22 11.82
C ARG A 12 -11.03 19.60 10.43
N GLY A 13 -10.02 19.74 9.57
CA GLY A 13 -9.99 19.10 8.26
C GLY A 13 -9.74 20.10 7.15
N ILE A 14 -8.64 19.88 6.43
CA ILE A 14 -8.36 20.55 5.16
C ILE A 14 -8.17 19.52 4.04
N ARG A 15 -8.35 19.98 2.80
CA ARG A 15 -8.05 19.18 1.61
C ARG A 15 -6.55 18.94 1.52
N PHE A 16 -6.17 17.75 1.04
CA PHE A 16 -4.79 17.41 0.73
C PHE A 16 -4.72 16.55 -0.52
N ILE A 17 -3.54 16.52 -1.14
CA ILE A 17 -3.24 15.73 -2.34
C ILE A 17 -2.09 14.80 -1.98
N GLN A 18 -2.15 13.55 -2.44
CA GLN A 18 -1.01 12.63 -2.34
C GLN A 18 -0.23 12.59 -3.64
N ILE A 19 1.09 12.66 -3.53
CA ILE A 19 2.03 12.43 -4.63
C ILE A 19 2.96 11.30 -4.19
N PRO A 20 2.50 10.03 -4.21
CA PRO A 20 3.28 8.89 -3.74
C PRO A 20 4.48 8.63 -4.65
N THR A 21 5.67 8.57 -4.05
CA THR A 21 6.96 8.43 -4.76
C THR A 21 7.61 7.06 -4.59
N THR A 22 7.00 6.16 -3.82
CA THR A 22 7.44 4.76 -3.68
C THR A 22 6.40 3.83 -4.28
N LEU A 23 6.80 2.65 -4.77
CA LEU A 23 5.83 1.70 -5.32
C LEU A 23 4.79 1.29 -4.26
N LEU A 24 5.24 1.04 -3.02
CA LEU A 24 4.37 0.72 -1.90
C LEU A 24 3.30 1.80 -1.67
N SER A 25 3.68 3.08 -1.69
CA SER A 25 2.71 4.16 -1.51
C SER A 25 1.79 4.36 -2.71
N GLN A 26 2.25 4.06 -3.92
CA GLN A 26 1.44 4.15 -5.14
C GLN A 26 0.33 3.10 -5.19
N VAL A 27 0.57 1.89 -4.66
CA VAL A 27 -0.39 0.77 -4.74
C VAL A 27 -1.19 0.55 -3.47
N ASP A 28 -0.66 0.96 -2.31
CA ASP A 28 -1.27 0.70 -1.02
C ASP A 28 -1.64 2.00 -0.29
N SER A 29 -0.69 2.68 0.36
CA SER A 29 -1.03 3.73 1.34
C SER A 29 -1.75 4.97 0.77
N SER A 30 -1.70 5.19 -0.55
CA SER A 30 -2.43 6.27 -1.19
C SER A 30 -3.92 6.00 -1.43
N VAL A 31 -4.38 4.76 -1.23
CA VAL A 31 -5.77 4.36 -1.47
C VAL A 31 -6.47 3.99 -0.16
N GLY A 32 -7.59 4.67 0.11
CA GLY A 32 -8.54 4.30 1.17
C GLY A 32 -8.41 5.06 2.49
N GLY A 33 -7.71 6.19 2.50
CA GLY A 33 -7.87 7.23 3.51
C GLY A 33 -7.39 6.91 4.93
N LYS A 34 -6.78 5.75 5.20
CA LYS A 34 -6.16 5.48 6.50
C LYS A 34 -4.96 6.41 6.67
N THR A 35 -4.97 7.21 7.71
CA THR A 35 -3.85 8.08 8.08
C THR A 35 -3.55 7.88 9.55
N ALA A 36 -2.29 7.74 9.91
CA ALA A 36 -1.91 7.48 11.29
C ALA A 36 -0.49 7.96 11.60
N ILE A 37 -0.18 7.98 12.90
CA ILE A 37 1.15 8.15 13.45
C ILE A 37 1.44 7.04 14.46
N ASN A 38 2.72 6.77 14.66
CA ASN A 38 3.16 5.86 15.71
C ASN A 38 3.04 6.55 17.07
N THR A 39 2.79 5.75 18.11
CA THR A 39 2.85 6.17 19.50
C THR A 39 3.88 5.30 20.22
N LYS A 40 4.23 5.65 21.47
CA LYS A 40 5.07 4.79 22.31
C LYS A 40 4.46 3.40 22.54
N ALA A 41 3.14 3.27 22.42
CA ALA A 41 2.42 2.01 22.62
C ALA A 41 2.39 1.13 21.35
N GLY A 42 2.73 1.66 20.17
CA GLY A 42 2.73 0.88 18.95
C GLY A 42 2.60 1.68 17.65
N LYS A 43 2.74 0.95 16.54
CA LYS A 43 2.68 1.46 15.16
C LYS A 43 1.24 1.83 14.79
N ASN A 44 1.05 2.99 14.14
CA ASN A 44 -0.22 3.44 13.57
C ASN A 44 -1.44 3.49 14.54
N LEU A 45 -1.23 3.63 15.85
CA LEU A 45 -2.30 3.58 16.85
C LEU A 45 -3.11 4.88 16.99
N ALA A 46 -2.62 6.01 16.50
CA ALA A 46 -3.33 7.28 16.53
C ALA A 46 -3.52 7.78 15.09
N GLY A 47 -4.77 7.94 14.65
CA GLY A 47 -5.07 8.20 13.26
C GLY A 47 -6.50 8.60 12.97
N SER A 48 -6.82 8.75 11.69
CA SER A 48 -8.14 9.06 11.18
C SER A 48 -8.35 8.45 9.79
N PHE A 49 -9.60 8.24 9.42
CA PHE A 49 -10.00 8.00 8.04
C PHE A 49 -10.24 9.37 7.36
N HIS A 50 -9.30 9.82 6.52
CA HIS A 50 -9.34 11.10 5.81
C HIS A 50 -8.90 10.92 4.35
N GLN A 51 -9.84 11.07 3.41
CA GLN A 51 -9.59 10.82 2.00
C GLN A 51 -8.83 11.98 1.33
N PRO A 52 -7.84 11.71 0.48
CA PRO A 52 -7.21 12.75 -0.34
C PRO A 52 -8.18 13.27 -1.40
N SER A 53 -8.02 14.55 -1.78
CA SER A 53 -8.77 15.13 -2.89
C SER A 53 -8.24 14.68 -4.26
N LEU A 54 -6.99 14.24 -4.34
CA LEU A 54 -6.34 13.73 -5.53
C LEU A 54 -5.15 12.86 -5.15
N VAL A 55 -4.87 11.83 -5.95
CA VAL A 55 -3.63 11.05 -5.91
C VAL A 55 -2.94 11.14 -7.27
N VAL A 56 -1.66 11.51 -7.30
CA VAL A 56 -0.84 11.58 -8.51
C VAL A 56 0.30 10.57 -8.41
N ALA A 57 0.07 9.36 -8.92
CA ALA A 57 1.05 8.28 -8.96
C ALA A 57 1.84 8.32 -10.28
N ASP A 58 2.91 9.13 -10.32
CA ASP A 58 3.81 9.20 -11.48
C ASP A 58 4.87 8.10 -11.38
N THR A 59 4.88 7.17 -12.34
CA THR A 59 5.83 6.05 -12.37
C THR A 59 7.28 6.49 -12.57
N ARG A 60 7.52 7.72 -13.04
CA ARG A 60 8.88 8.26 -13.20
C ARG A 60 9.61 8.43 -11.87
N PHE A 61 8.89 8.60 -10.75
CA PHE A 61 9.51 8.62 -9.41
C PHE A 61 10.18 7.29 -9.06
N LEU A 62 9.73 6.18 -9.66
CA LEU A 62 10.28 4.85 -9.39
C LEU A 62 11.66 4.65 -9.99
N ALA A 63 12.06 5.46 -10.99
CA ALA A 63 13.36 5.34 -11.65
C ALA A 63 14.55 5.58 -10.72
N THR A 64 14.35 6.36 -9.65
CA THR A 64 15.38 6.66 -8.63
C THR A 64 15.19 5.85 -7.34
N LEU A 65 14.17 5.00 -7.27
CA LEU A 65 13.83 4.25 -6.08
C LEU A 65 14.78 3.06 -5.92
N ALA A 66 15.28 2.83 -4.70
CA ALA A 66 16.12 1.68 -4.42
C ALA A 66 15.38 0.36 -4.76
N VAL A 67 16.08 -0.60 -5.37
CA VAL A 67 15.47 -1.86 -5.82
C VAL A 67 14.77 -2.63 -4.69
N GLY A 68 15.27 -2.54 -3.45
CA GLY A 68 14.64 -3.13 -2.28
C GLY A 68 13.27 -2.52 -1.97
N GLU A 69 13.11 -1.21 -2.11
CA GLU A 69 11.83 -0.52 -1.93
C GLU A 69 10.85 -0.82 -3.08
N LEU A 70 11.38 -0.98 -4.29
CA LEU A 70 10.59 -1.42 -5.44
C LEU A 70 10.02 -2.83 -5.22
N ARG A 71 10.87 -3.77 -4.77
CA ARG A 71 10.44 -5.14 -4.44
C ARG A 71 9.48 -5.19 -3.26
N ALA A 72 9.71 -4.37 -2.23
CA ALA A 72 8.80 -4.25 -1.10
C ALA A 72 7.39 -3.79 -1.57
N GLY A 73 7.31 -2.78 -2.43
CA GLY A 73 6.02 -2.36 -3.01
C GLY A 73 5.36 -3.43 -3.88
N TYR A 74 6.16 -4.26 -4.56
CA TYR A 74 5.64 -5.33 -5.41
C TYR A 74 4.90 -6.42 -4.63
N ALA A 75 5.30 -6.70 -3.38
CA ALA A 75 4.60 -7.65 -2.53
C ALA A 75 3.11 -7.31 -2.36
N GLU A 76 2.77 -6.03 -2.30
CA GLU A 76 1.37 -5.59 -2.19
C GLU A 76 0.57 -5.76 -3.49
N ILE A 77 1.24 -5.66 -4.64
CA ILE A 77 0.62 -5.97 -5.94
C ILE A 77 0.30 -7.46 -6.01
N VAL A 78 1.23 -8.32 -5.56
CA VAL A 78 1.00 -9.76 -5.49
C VAL A 78 -0.14 -10.08 -4.53
N LYS A 79 -0.16 -9.46 -3.33
CA LYS A 79 -1.27 -9.60 -2.36
C LYS A 79 -2.62 -9.26 -3.00
N ALA A 80 -2.71 -8.13 -3.71
CA ALA A 80 -3.93 -7.71 -4.39
C ALA A 80 -4.43 -8.78 -5.39
N ALA A 81 -3.51 -9.31 -6.21
CA ALA A 81 -3.81 -10.36 -7.17
C ALA A 81 -4.27 -11.67 -6.50
N LEU A 82 -3.59 -12.09 -5.42
CA LEU A 82 -3.94 -13.30 -4.66
C LEU A 82 -5.34 -13.23 -4.04
N ILE A 83 -5.74 -12.06 -3.55
CA ILE A 83 -7.08 -11.89 -2.94
C ILE A 83 -8.16 -11.81 -4.02
N GLY A 84 -7.90 -11.09 -5.10
CA GLY A 84 -8.96 -10.53 -5.93
C GLY A 84 -9.04 -11.00 -7.37
N ASP A 85 -7.94 -11.48 -7.96
CA ASP A 85 -7.86 -11.65 -9.41
C ASP A 85 -6.81 -12.69 -9.84
N ALA A 86 -7.26 -13.91 -10.10
CA ALA A 86 -6.43 -15.01 -10.60
C ALA A 86 -5.82 -14.72 -11.99
N VAL A 87 -6.47 -13.92 -12.83
CA VAL A 87 -5.97 -13.54 -14.16
C VAL A 87 -4.82 -12.54 -14.00
N MET A 88 -4.98 -11.55 -13.11
CA MET A 88 -3.89 -10.66 -12.72
C MET A 88 -2.71 -11.46 -12.18
N PHE A 89 -2.95 -12.41 -11.27
CA PHE A 89 -1.90 -13.24 -10.67
C PHE A 89 -1.13 -14.03 -11.75
N GLY A 90 -1.83 -14.74 -12.65
CA GLY A 90 -1.18 -15.48 -13.73
C GLY A 90 -0.35 -14.61 -14.67
N ARG A 91 -0.78 -13.36 -14.92
CA ARG A 91 0.01 -12.39 -15.69
C ARG A 91 1.26 -11.91 -14.94
N LEU A 92 1.15 -11.70 -13.62
CA LEU A 92 2.30 -11.36 -12.77
C LEU A 92 3.34 -12.50 -12.78
N GLU A 93 2.89 -13.75 -12.67
CA GLU A 93 3.77 -14.93 -12.75
C GLU A 93 4.47 -15.02 -14.12
N ALA A 94 3.73 -14.83 -15.22
CA ALA A 94 4.27 -14.90 -16.57
C ALA A 94 5.32 -13.80 -16.85
N LEU A 95 5.16 -12.60 -16.28
CA LEU A 95 6.13 -11.52 -16.40
C LEU A 95 7.34 -11.70 -15.47
N GLY A 96 7.14 -12.29 -14.29
CA GLY A 96 8.17 -12.41 -13.26
C GLY A 96 8.78 -11.05 -12.92
N ALA A 97 10.12 -10.98 -12.90
CA ALA A 97 10.83 -9.73 -12.58
C ALA A 97 10.55 -8.58 -13.58
N ARG A 98 10.16 -8.89 -14.82
CA ARG A 98 9.89 -7.89 -15.88
C ARG A 98 8.68 -7.01 -15.59
N VAL A 99 7.83 -7.40 -14.65
CA VAL A 99 6.72 -6.56 -14.18
C VAL A 99 7.21 -5.20 -13.65
N LEU A 100 8.45 -5.14 -13.16
CA LEU A 100 9.07 -3.93 -12.64
C LEU A 100 9.67 -3.05 -13.74
N ASP A 101 9.67 -3.52 -14.99
CA ASP A 101 10.13 -2.71 -16.11
C ASP A 101 9.14 -1.57 -16.38
N PRO A 102 9.62 -0.40 -16.89
CA PRO A 102 8.76 0.76 -17.17
C PRO A 102 7.54 0.46 -18.05
N ASP A 103 7.66 -0.52 -18.96
CA ASP A 103 6.60 -0.92 -19.89
C ASP A 103 5.44 -1.66 -19.20
N HIS A 104 5.67 -2.27 -18.03
CA HIS A 104 4.68 -3.13 -17.37
C HIS A 104 4.20 -2.57 -16.03
N ILE A 105 5.06 -1.84 -15.30
CA ILE A 105 4.81 -1.43 -13.92
C ILE A 105 3.57 -0.54 -13.78
N ALA A 106 3.31 0.33 -14.76
CA ALA A 106 2.14 1.20 -14.76
C ALA A 106 0.82 0.41 -14.79
N SER A 107 0.75 -0.67 -15.58
CA SER A 107 -0.44 -1.53 -15.63
C SER A 107 -0.62 -2.29 -14.33
N ALA A 108 0.47 -2.80 -13.73
CA ALA A 108 0.43 -3.51 -12.46
C ALA A 108 -0.06 -2.61 -11.31
N ILE A 109 0.40 -1.35 -11.27
CA ILE A 109 -0.08 -0.33 -10.32
C ILE A 109 -1.56 -0.06 -10.54
N ALA A 110 -2.00 0.17 -11.78
CA ALA A 110 -3.39 0.47 -12.07
C ALA A 110 -4.34 -0.64 -11.64
N ASP A 111 -3.96 -1.91 -11.82
CA ASP A 111 -4.78 -3.05 -11.44
C ASP A 111 -4.84 -3.23 -9.92
N ALA A 112 -3.71 -3.09 -9.21
CA ALA A 112 -3.68 -3.11 -7.75
C ALA A 112 -4.53 -1.97 -7.15
N VAL A 113 -4.42 -0.76 -7.69
CA VAL A 113 -5.23 0.40 -7.27
C VAL A 113 -6.71 0.17 -7.55
N ARG A 114 -7.08 -0.35 -8.72
CA ARG A 114 -8.48 -0.65 -9.05
C ARG A 114 -9.08 -1.67 -8.09
N PHE A 115 -8.34 -2.75 -7.80
CA PHE A 115 -8.76 -3.76 -6.84
C PHE A 115 -8.95 -3.14 -5.44
N LYS A 116 -7.94 -2.42 -4.93
CA LYS A 116 -8.00 -1.82 -3.60
C LYS A 116 -9.10 -0.78 -3.50
N ALA A 117 -9.30 0.05 -4.52
CA ALA A 117 -10.38 1.03 -4.57
C ALA A 117 -11.76 0.38 -4.53
N ALA A 118 -11.96 -0.75 -5.22
CA ALA A 118 -13.21 -1.51 -5.16
C ALA A 118 -13.48 -2.03 -3.74
N VAL A 119 -12.48 -2.66 -3.10
CA VAL A 119 -12.60 -3.16 -1.72
C VAL A 119 -12.88 -2.02 -0.72
N VAL A 120 -12.24 -0.86 -0.89
CA VAL A 120 -12.45 0.33 -0.07
C VAL A 120 -13.85 0.93 -0.29
N ALA A 121 -14.33 0.95 -1.53
CA ALA A 121 -15.67 1.47 -1.83
C ALA A 121 -16.77 0.60 -1.20
N GLU A 122 -16.53 -0.71 -1.09
CA GLU A 122 -17.44 -1.63 -0.39
C GLU A 122 -17.37 -1.48 1.14
N ASP A 123 -16.21 -1.14 1.70
CA ASP A 123 -15.98 -1.07 3.15
C ASP A 123 -14.90 -0.04 3.52
N GLU A 124 -15.28 1.23 3.58
CA GLU A 124 -14.33 2.33 3.83
C GLU A 124 -13.70 2.26 5.23
N ARG A 125 -14.42 1.75 6.24
CA ARG A 125 -13.97 1.78 7.64
C ARG A 125 -13.50 0.44 8.19
N GLU A 126 -13.30 -0.55 7.32
CA GLU A 126 -12.75 -1.86 7.67
C GLU A 126 -13.58 -2.62 8.71
N ALA A 127 -14.90 -2.65 8.50
CA ALA A 127 -15.84 -3.40 9.34
C ALA A 127 -16.08 -4.84 8.87
N GLY A 128 -15.57 -5.23 7.70
CA GLY A 128 -15.78 -6.56 7.11
C GLY A 128 -14.81 -6.86 5.98
N ARG A 129 -15.26 -6.75 4.73
CA ARG A 129 -14.53 -7.22 3.54
C ARG A 129 -13.14 -6.59 3.40
N ARG A 130 -12.94 -5.34 3.83
CA ARG A 130 -11.63 -4.68 3.73
C ARG A 130 -10.56 -5.36 4.58
N ALA A 131 -10.93 -6.18 5.56
CA ALA A 131 -9.99 -6.99 6.34
C ALA A 131 -9.19 -7.99 5.48
N LEU A 132 -9.70 -8.38 4.30
CA LEU A 132 -8.96 -9.23 3.34
C LEU A 132 -7.64 -8.58 2.91
N LEU A 133 -7.55 -7.25 2.90
CA LEU A 133 -6.31 -6.54 2.58
C LEU A 133 -5.20 -6.75 3.62
N ASN A 134 -5.51 -7.37 4.76
CA ASN A 134 -4.53 -7.75 5.78
C ASN A 134 -3.95 -9.16 5.55
N LEU A 135 -4.18 -9.78 4.39
CA LEU A 135 -3.51 -11.04 4.02
C LEU A 135 -1.98 -10.89 4.19
N GLY A 136 -1.36 -11.83 4.88
CA GLY A 136 0.07 -11.81 5.27
C GLY A 136 0.43 -10.84 6.40
N HIS A 137 -0.42 -9.85 6.74
CA HIS A 137 -0.05 -8.78 7.68
C HIS A 137 0.05 -9.25 9.14
N THR A 138 -0.69 -10.30 9.52
CA THR A 138 -0.56 -10.88 10.88
C THR A 138 0.86 -11.37 11.13
N PHE A 139 1.46 -12.07 10.17
CA PHE A 139 2.85 -12.53 10.26
C PHE A 139 3.84 -11.38 10.01
N ALA A 140 3.55 -10.51 9.04
CA ALA A 140 4.40 -9.37 8.73
C ALA A 140 4.67 -8.48 9.95
N HIS A 141 3.62 -8.16 10.72
CA HIS A 141 3.77 -7.35 11.93
C HIS A 141 4.62 -8.03 13.01
N ALA A 142 4.54 -9.36 13.13
CA ALA A 142 5.42 -10.11 14.04
C ALA A 142 6.89 -10.04 13.57
N PHE A 143 7.15 -10.25 12.27
CA PHE A 143 8.50 -10.13 11.72
C PHE A 143 9.08 -8.73 11.86
N GLU A 144 8.29 -7.68 11.60
CA GLU A 144 8.73 -6.30 11.77
C GLU A 144 9.06 -5.96 13.23
N ALA A 145 8.25 -6.45 14.18
CA ALA A 145 8.45 -6.24 15.59
C ALA A 145 9.76 -6.90 16.08
N GLU A 146 9.99 -8.16 15.70
CA GLU A 146 11.20 -8.90 16.09
C GLU A 146 12.46 -8.39 15.38
N ALA A 147 12.35 -8.00 14.10
CA ALA A 147 13.48 -7.51 13.33
C ALA A 147 13.92 -6.08 13.71
N CYS A 148 13.17 -5.37 14.55
CA CYS A 148 13.48 -4.00 15.00
C CYS A 148 13.82 -3.02 13.86
N GLY A 149 13.09 -3.14 12.73
CA GLY A 149 13.30 -2.32 11.53
C GLY A 149 14.36 -2.87 10.55
N GLY A 150 14.86 -4.09 10.77
CA GLY A 150 15.78 -4.77 9.86
C GLY A 150 15.13 -5.35 8.59
N VAL A 151 13.80 -5.32 8.51
CA VAL A 151 13.01 -5.83 7.36
C VAL A 151 12.05 -4.74 6.89
N ARG A 152 11.93 -4.55 5.58
CA ARG A 152 10.96 -3.61 4.99
C ARG A 152 9.54 -4.18 5.12
N HIS A 153 8.54 -3.31 5.23
CA HIS A 153 7.14 -3.73 5.35
C HIS A 153 6.73 -4.74 4.28
N GLY A 154 6.99 -4.45 3.00
CA GLY A 154 6.64 -5.35 1.90
C GLY A 154 7.42 -6.68 1.89
N GLU A 155 8.65 -6.71 2.42
CA GLU A 155 9.40 -7.96 2.59
C GLU A 155 8.76 -8.83 3.68
N ALA A 156 8.34 -8.20 4.78
CA ALA A 156 7.62 -8.88 5.86
C ALA A 156 6.25 -9.40 5.39
N VAL A 157 5.52 -8.62 4.57
CA VAL A 157 4.27 -9.05 3.94
C VAL A 157 4.53 -10.23 3.01
N ALA A 158 5.55 -10.18 2.15
CA ALA A 158 5.89 -11.30 1.26
C ALA A 158 6.22 -12.60 2.01
N LEU A 159 6.85 -12.53 3.18
CA LEU A 159 7.10 -13.70 4.04
C LEU A 159 5.83 -14.22 4.74
N GLY A 160 4.84 -13.35 4.94
CA GLY A 160 3.57 -13.70 5.56
C GLY A 160 2.52 -14.24 4.59
N LEU A 161 2.68 -13.99 3.29
CA LEU A 161 1.88 -14.58 2.20
C LEU A 161 2.27 -16.04 2.00
#